data_AF-A0A0R3WN40-F1
#
_entry.id   AF-A0A0R3WN40-F1
#
_cell.length_a   1.000
_cell.length_b   1.000
_cell.length_c   1.000
_cell.angle_alpha   90.00
_cell.angle_beta   90.00
_cell.angle_gamma   90.00
#
_symmetry.space_group_name_H-M   'P 1'
#
loop_
_entity.id
_entity.type
_entity.pdbx_description
1 polymer ?
#
loop_
_entity_poly.entity_id
_entity_poly.type
_entity_poly.pdbx_seq_one_letter_code
_entity_poly.pdbx_strand_id
1 'polypeptide(L)'
;MASSASGSSLDDLSADDAWETELEIALLKGTDFADIKSISQARPVPARLRRDLWRSCLRVSPSIGGMSNFTEIYDLPNQEQLHSVCVTAASKAIASISRAMSSNLFILKEPPNVPQLTSDFESVLTHFCQTYALPFVSDNGWISILSTLYVFLHPIDREDLYVCFTSVYHRFIPSGTQDSHKLAPEAYAKSWLDSLFADCLSDEALPAFWDIYFLLGEPLFGMLVALVLLVNSKERLMEKEMHIDQETKETLPLNENDHVKVAERNATITFSEARNEILVELRGLPKPMRPSDLLALVEITRAYSHKTPSSFNTSYLPFLFGAPSPDSDNHLLDGALSLLISVEDVLSSQVSCRRLHRSPPNLDIEIEGEEEGAVRFFLVDCRPAEQYNAGHLETAFYLDTELMLTNPSEFNISVQVCHLRPSSWMFVLSNIGLKYSPAYSLIPLTFCSVSLHLFCHKFLPSFLAK
;
A
#
# COMPACT_ATOMS: atom_id res chain seq x y z
N MET A 1 -54.58 37.48 26.18
CA MET A 1 -53.78 36.62 27.08
C MET A 1 -53.83 35.22 26.48
N ALA A 2 -52.83 34.89 25.66
CA ALA A 2 -51.81 33.85 25.91
C ALA A 2 -52.38 32.42 25.70
N SER A 3 -51.77 31.50 24.96
CA SER A 3 -50.50 31.42 24.25
C SER A 3 -50.60 30.23 23.29
N SER A 4 -50.10 30.40 22.06
CA SER A 4 -49.81 29.34 21.10
C SER A 4 -48.49 28.65 21.48
N ALA A 5 -48.49 27.34 21.69
CA ALA A 5 -47.28 26.54 21.77
C ALA A 5 -47.15 25.69 20.49
N SER A 6 -46.35 26.20 19.58
CA SER A 6 -45.74 25.46 18.46
C SER A 6 -44.79 24.40 19.04
N GLY A 7 -45.17 23.13 18.92
CA GLY A 7 -44.27 22.00 19.11
C GLY A 7 -43.28 21.93 17.95
N SER A 8 -42.07 22.40 18.23
CA SER A 8 -40.87 22.36 17.42
C SER A 8 -40.52 20.92 16.99
N SER A 9 -40.43 20.67 15.68
CA SER A 9 -39.97 19.39 15.11
C SER A 9 -38.43 19.28 15.16
N LEU A 10 -37.88 19.10 16.36
CA LEU A 10 -36.43 19.01 16.57
C LEU A 10 -35.97 17.67 17.18
N ASP A 11 -36.85 16.68 17.28
CA ASP A 11 -36.57 15.39 17.92
C ASP A 11 -36.42 14.21 16.95
N ASP A 12 -36.00 14.45 15.69
CA ASP A 12 -35.79 13.35 14.71
C ASP A 12 -34.45 13.47 13.96
N LEU A 13 -33.39 13.90 14.66
CA LEU A 13 -32.02 13.65 14.18
C LEU A 13 -31.63 12.23 14.62
N SER A 14 -31.62 11.32 13.66
CA SER A 14 -31.13 9.95 13.88
C SER A 14 -29.70 9.99 14.44
N ALA A 15 -29.34 9.02 15.29
CA ALA A 15 -27.99 8.93 15.87
C ALA A 15 -26.86 8.89 14.80
N ASP A 16 -27.20 8.62 13.54
CA ASP A 16 -26.28 8.62 12.40
C ASP A 16 -25.84 10.03 11.96
N ASP A 17 -26.55 11.10 12.32
CA ASP A 17 -26.15 12.49 11.98
C ASP A 17 -25.32 13.17 13.10
N ALA A 18 -25.28 12.55 14.29
CA ALA A 18 -24.60 13.12 15.46
C ALA A 18 -23.08 13.23 15.25
N TRP A 19 -22.44 12.18 14.73
CA TRP A 19 -20.99 12.17 14.48
C TRP A 19 -20.60 13.12 13.34
N GLU A 20 -21.46 13.33 12.34
CA GLU A 20 -21.20 14.30 11.27
C GLU A 20 -21.18 15.73 11.82
N THR A 21 -22.11 16.02 12.73
CA THR A 21 -22.19 17.32 13.40
C THR A 21 -20.96 17.55 14.28
N GLU A 22 -20.52 16.53 15.01
CA GLU A 22 -19.28 16.58 15.79
C GLU A 22 -18.05 16.82 14.90
N LEU A 23 -17.97 16.13 13.76
CA LEU A 23 -16.88 16.31 12.81
C LEU A 23 -16.86 17.72 12.23
N GLU A 24 -18.02 18.26 11.86
CA GLU A 24 -18.15 19.64 11.38
C GLU A 24 -17.65 20.66 12.42
N ILE A 25 -18.05 20.49 13.69
CA ILE A 25 -17.60 21.34 14.79
C ILE A 25 -16.08 21.22 14.98
N ALA A 26 -15.53 20.01 14.91
CA ALA A 26 -14.10 19.74 15.06
C ALA A 26 -13.29 20.44 13.95
N LEU A 27 -13.73 20.31 12.70
CA LEU A 27 -13.10 20.95 11.54
C LEU A 27 -13.14 22.48 11.63
N LEU A 28 -14.26 23.07 12.07
CA LEU A 28 -14.38 24.51 12.26
C LEU A 28 -13.47 25.06 13.37
N LYS A 29 -13.22 24.25 14.42
CA LYS A 29 -12.34 24.63 15.54
C LYS A 29 -10.85 24.47 15.23
N GLY A 30 -10.50 23.75 14.17
CA GLY A 30 -9.11 23.38 13.88
C GLY A 30 -8.53 22.46 14.94
N THR A 31 -9.30 21.46 15.37
CA THR A 31 -8.85 20.42 16.32
C THR A 31 -7.71 19.59 15.73
N ASP A 32 -7.03 18.83 16.58
CA ASP A 32 -5.94 17.98 16.14
C ASP A 32 -6.43 16.83 15.24
N PHE A 33 -5.47 16.20 14.54
CA PHE A 33 -5.74 15.09 13.64
C PHE A 33 -6.25 13.83 14.38
N ALA A 34 -5.86 13.63 15.65
CA ALA A 34 -6.25 12.46 16.43
C ALA A 34 -7.74 12.49 16.78
N ASP A 35 -8.25 13.67 17.15
CA ASP A 35 -9.67 13.92 17.42
C ASP A 35 -10.51 13.68 16.16
N ILE A 36 -10.08 14.22 15.01
CA ILE A 36 -10.76 14.03 13.71
C ILE A 36 -10.83 12.54 13.35
N LYS A 37 -9.73 11.80 13.56
CA LYS A 37 -9.66 10.36 13.32
C LYS A 37 -10.57 9.57 14.27
N SER A 38 -10.64 9.98 15.53
CA SER A 38 -11.49 9.37 16.57
C SER A 38 -12.98 9.53 16.27
N ILE A 39 -13.41 10.72 15.84
CA ILE A 39 -14.81 11.02 15.50
C ILE A 39 -15.25 10.28 14.24
N SER A 40 -14.42 10.30 13.19
CA SER A 40 -14.77 9.72 11.88
C SER A 40 -14.73 8.19 11.85
N GLN A 41 -13.90 7.54 12.69
CA GLN A 41 -13.76 6.07 12.78
C GLN A 41 -13.59 5.37 11.41
N ALA A 42 -12.93 6.03 10.45
CA ALA A 42 -12.76 5.56 9.07
C ALA A 42 -14.08 5.30 8.30
N ARG A 43 -15.15 6.02 8.65
CA ARG A 43 -16.42 6.02 7.92
C ARG A 43 -16.34 6.90 6.66
N PRO A 44 -17.16 6.63 5.64
CA PRO A 44 -17.28 7.51 4.47
C PRO A 44 -17.73 8.91 4.88
N VAL A 45 -17.02 9.95 4.43
CA VAL A 45 -17.29 11.32 4.86
C VAL A 45 -18.29 12.00 3.91
N PRO A 46 -19.26 12.76 4.44
CA PRO A 46 -20.17 13.55 3.62
C PRO A 46 -19.44 14.51 2.68
N ALA A 47 -19.96 14.67 1.46
CA ALA A 47 -19.33 15.51 0.44
C ALA A 47 -19.12 16.97 0.89
N ARG A 48 -19.99 17.50 1.76
CA ARG A 48 -19.90 18.85 2.31
C ARG A 48 -18.71 19.07 3.25
N LEU A 49 -18.27 18.03 3.97
CA LEU A 49 -17.16 18.09 4.93
C LEU A 49 -15.81 17.69 4.33
N ARG A 50 -15.84 16.98 3.19
CA ARG A 50 -14.65 16.43 2.52
C ARG A 50 -13.54 17.45 2.31
N ARG A 51 -13.88 18.64 1.80
CA ARG A 51 -12.89 19.69 1.50
C ARG A 51 -12.11 20.11 2.75
N ASP A 52 -12.82 20.35 3.85
CA ASP A 52 -12.21 20.83 5.09
C ASP A 52 -11.47 19.68 5.80
N LEU A 53 -12.00 18.46 5.72
CA LEU A 53 -11.33 17.25 6.18
C LEU A 53 -9.98 17.06 5.48
N TRP A 54 -9.97 17.00 4.15
CA TRP A 54 -8.75 16.75 3.38
C TRP A 54 -7.70 17.83 3.64
N ARG A 55 -8.11 19.09 3.74
CA ARG A 55 -7.20 20.18 4.13
C ARG A 55 -6.60 19.95 5.51
N SER A 56 -7.41 19.58 6.49
CA SER A 56 -6.92 19.27 7.84
C SER A 56 -5.95 18.09 7.84
N CYS A 57 -6.30 17.00 7.15
CA CYS A 57 -5.48 15.78 7.07
C CYS A 57 -4.17 15.98 6.29
N LEU A 58 -4.13 16.86 5.29
CA LEU A 58 -2.94 17.07 4.45
C LEU A 58 -2.02 18.20 4.97
N ARG A 59 -2.53 19.17 5.75
CA ARG A 59 -1.73 20.30 6.29
C ARG A 59 -1.06 20.01 7.64
N VAL A 60 -0.70 18.77 7.88
CA VAL A 60 -0.13 18.33 9.16
C VAL A 60 1.33 18.81 9.34
N SER A 61 2.03 19.17 8.25
CA SER A 61 3.45 19.54 8.29
C SER A 61 3.68 21.00 7.89
N PRO A 62 3.98 21.90 8.85
CA PRO A 62 4.31 23.30 8.57
C PRO A 62 5.70 23.50 7.92
N SER A 63 6.46 22.41 7.73
CA SER A 63 7.81 22.42 7.15
C SER A 63 7.84 22.40 5.61
N ILE A 64 6.70 22.18 4.95
CA ILE A 64 6.63 22.24 3.49
C ILE A 64 6.70 23.71 3.08
N GLY A 65 7.83 24.13 2.52
CA GLY A 65 7.98 25.47 1.97
C GLY A 65 6.97 25.70 0.85
N GLY A 66 6.30 26.86 0.84
CA GLY A 66 5.36 27.23 -0.21
C GLY A 66 6.05 27.54 -1.54
N MET A 67 5.28 28.07 -2.50
CA MET A 67 5.78 28.41 -3.84
C MET A 67 6.41 29.81 -3.93
N SER A 68 6.69 30.47 -2.81
CA SER A 68 7.15 31.87 -2.77
C SER A 68 8.47 32.12 -3.50
N ASN A 69 9.30 31.09 -3.67
CA ASN A 69 10.59 31.17 -4.38
C ASN A 69 10.49 30.79 -5.87
N PHE A 70 9.31 30.45 -6.38
CA PHE A 70 9.15 30.06 -7.79
C PHE A 70 9.28 31.26 -8.73
N THR A 71 10.11 31.12 -9.76
CA THR A 71 10.49 32.22 -10.68
C THR A 71 9.62 32.31 -11.93
N GLU A 72 8.58 31.48 -12.07
CA GLU A 72 7.75 31.36 -13.29
C GLU A 72 8.57 30.97 -14.54
N ILE A 73 9.69 30.28 -14.34
CA ILE A 73 10.53 29.75 -15.41
C ILE A 73 10.19 28.27 -15.61
N TYR A 74 9.80 27.93 -16.84
CA TYR A 74 9.39 26.60 -17.28
C TYR A 74 10.49 25.95 -18.12
N ASP A 75 11.48 25.35 -17.46
CA ASP A 75 12.74 24.91 -18.08
C ASP A 75 13.06 23.42 -17.86
N LEU A 76 12.06 22.58 -17.58
CA LEU A 76 12.27 21.13 -17.47
C LEU A 76 12.60 20.50 -18.84
N PRO A 77 13.37 19.40 -18.87
CA PRO A 77 13.67 18.67 -20.12
C PRO A 77 12.43 18.23 -20.90
N ASN A 78 11.36 17.85 -20.19
CA ASN A 78 10.09 17.36 -20.76
C ASN A 78 8.95 18.38 -20.60
N GLN A 79 9.24 19.69 -20.62
CA GLN A 79 8.25 20.74 -20.34
C GLN A 79 7.07 20.73 -21.32
N GLU A 80 7.30 20.53 -22.62
CA GLU A 80 6.20 20.49 -23.62
C GLU A 80 5.22 19.34 -23.34
N GLN A 81 5.74 18.19 -22.91
CA GLN A 81 4.93 17.04 -22.54
C GLN A 81 4.12 17.34 -21.26
N LEU A 82 4.75 17.94 -20.26
CA LEU A 82 4.08 18.40 -19.03
C LEU A 82 2.94 19.35 -19.38
N HIS A 83 3.20 20.36 -20.21
CA HIS A 83 2.20 21.32 -20.66
C HIS A 83 0.98 20.63 -21.31
N SER A 84 1.22 19.74 -22.28
CA SER A 84 0.14 19.01 -22.97
C SER A 84 -0.74 18.19 -22.02
N VAL A 85 -0.12 17.53 -21.04
CA VAL A 85 -0.83 16.75 -20.02
C VAL A 85 -1.61 17.68 -19.06
N CYS A 86 -1.03 18.81 -18.65
CA CYS A 86 -1.71 19.84 -17.86
C CYS A 86 -2.93 20.42 -18.57
N VAL A 87 -2.85 20.71 -19.87
CA VAL A 87 -4.00 21.22 -20.67
C VAL A 87 -5.17 20.23 -20.64
N THR A 88 -4.86 18.94 -20.83
CA THR A 88 -5.86 17.87 -20.83
C THR A 88 -6.50 17.73 -19.45
N ALA A 89 -5.70 17.74 -18.38
CA ALA A 89 -6.17 17.64 -17.01
C ALA A 89 -7.00 18.86 -16.58
N ALA A 90 -6.57 20.07 -16.93
CA ALA A 90 -7.28 21.31 -16.64
C ALA A 90 -8.67 21.34 -17.31
N SER A 91 -8.74 20.94 -18.58
CA SER A 91 -10.00 20.86 -19.33
C SER A 91 -10.99 19.88 -18.67
N LYS A 92 -10.51 18.70 -18.25
CA LYS A 92 -11.32 17.70 -17.55
C LYS A 92 -11.78 18.20 -16.17
N ALA A 93 -10.87 18.80 -15.40
CA ALA A 93 -11.17 19.31 -14.06
C ALA A 93 -12.25 20.40 -14.09
N ILE A 94 -12.13 21.36 -15.01
CA ILE A 94 -13.14 22.42 -15.19
C ILE A 94 -14.48 21.82 -15.56
N ALA A 95 -14.53 20.89 -16.52
CA ALA A 95 -15.77 20.21 -16.90
C ALA A 95 -16.42 19.45 -15.74
N SER A 96 -15.62 18.81 -14.87
CA SER A 96 -16.10 18.16 -13.65
C SER A 96 -16.69 19.14 -12.64
N ILE A 97 -15.98 20.25 -12.38
CA ILE A 97 -16.46 21.29 -11.47
C ILE A 97 -17.75 21.93 -12.01
N SER A 98 -17.83 22.25 -13.30
CA SER A 98 -19.04 22.83 -13.91
C SER A 98 -20.26 21.89 -13.82
N ARG A 99 -20.06 20.58 -13.97
CA ARG A 99 -21.13 19.57 -13.73
C ARG A 99 -21.56 19.53 -12.26
N ALA A 100 -20.61 19.59 -11.33
CA ALA A 100 -20.89 19.62 -9.90
C ALA A 100 -21.62 20.91 -9.48
N MET A 101 -21.26 22.08 -10.04
CA MET A 101 -21.97 23.36 -9.82
C MET A 101 -23.43 23.29 -10.27
N SER A 102 -23.68 22.61 -11.39
CA SER A 102 -25.02 22.50 -11.96
C SER A 102 -25.94 21.58 -11.13
N SER A 103 -25.36 20.71 -10.30
CA SER A 103 -26.09 19.74 -9.46
C SER A 103 -26.15 20.14 -7.98
N ASN A 104 -25.19 20.92 -7.49
CA ASN A 104 -25.11 21.40 -6.11
C ASN A 104 -24.87 22.92 -6.07
N LEU A 105 -25.82 23.65 -5.47
CA LEU A 105 -25.81 25.13 -5.35
C LEU A 105 -24.72 25.68 -4.39
N PHE A 106 -23.88 24.82 -3.81
CA PHE A 106 -22.92 25.19 -2.75
C PHE A 106 -21.50 25.54 -3.22
N ILE A 107 -21.23 25.64 -4.53
CA ILE A 107 -19.85 25.90 -4.98
C ILE A 107 -19.47 27.39 -4.82
N LEU A 108 -18.40 27.60 -4.05
CA LEU A 108 -17.97 28.86 -3.45
C LEU A 108 -17.26 29.85 -4.42
N LYS A 109 -16.98 29.49 -5.68
CA LYS A 109 -16.35 30.36 -6.69
C LYS A 109 -16.38 29.71 -8.08
N GLU A 110 -16.59 30.45 -9.16
CA GLU A 110 -16.41 29.94 -10.54
C GLU A 110 -14.97 29.42 -10.77
N PRO A 111 -14.78 28.29 -11.47
CA PRO A 111 -13.44 27.83 -11.84
C PRO A 111 -12.81 28.82 -12.84
N PRO A 112 -11.47 28.95 -12.83
CA PRO A 112 -10.75 29.74 -13.82
C PRO A 112 -10.88 29.13 -15.22
N ASN A 113 -10.45 29.89 -16.23
CA ASN A 113 -10.39 29.37 -17.61
C ASN A 113 -9.30 28.29 -17.76
N VAL A 114 -9.40 27.48 -18.83
CA VAL A 114 -8.47 26.37 -19.09
C VAL A 114 -7.01 26.82 -19.13
N PRO A 115 -6.62 27.92 -19.82
CA PRO A 115 -5.23 28.39 -19.82
C PRO A 115 -4.69 28.73 -18.44
N GLN A 116 -5.48 29.40 -17.59
CA GLN A 116 -5.06 29.76 -16.24
C GLN A 116 -4.84 28.51 -15.38
N LEU A 117 -5.79 27.55 -15.40
CA LEU A 117 -5.63 26.31 -14.64
C LEU A 117 -4.47 25.46 -15.17
N THR A 118 -4.24 25.47 -16.48
CA THR A 118 -3.08 24.81 -17.10
C THR A 118 -1.79 25.41 -16.53
N SER A 119 -1.70 26.75 -16.51
CA SER A 119 -0.55 27.46 -15.92
C SER A 119 -0.38 27.09 -14.46
N ASP A 120 -1.45 27.07 -13.67
CA ASP A 120 -1.37 26.72 -12.24
C ASP A 120 -0.84 25.29 -12.03
N PHE A 121 -1.34 24.30 -12.77
CA PHE A 121 -0.86 22.92 -12.70
C PHE A 121 0.60 22.80 -13.15
N GLU A 122 0.96 23.46 -14.24
CA GLU A 122 2.31 23.46 -14.78
C GLU A 122 3.30 24.13 -13.80
N SER A 123 2.93 25.24 -13.16
CA SER A 123 3.76 25.89 -12.13
C SER A 123 4.00 24.95 -10.95
N VAL A 124 2.94 24.30 -10.45
CA VAL A 124 3.02 23.40 -9.28
C VAL A 124 4.00 22.26 -9.54
N LEU A 125 3.87 21.58 -10.68
CA LEU A 125 4.72 20.44 -11.01
C LEU A 125 6.13 20.85 -11.43
N THR A 126 6.28 21.98 -12.13
CA THR A 126 7.61 22.48 -12.51
C THR A 126 8.41 22.85 -11.25
N HIS A 127 7.78 23.61 -10.35
CA HIS A 127 8.40 23.96 -9.07
C HIS A 127 8.74 22.72 -8.24
N PHE A 128 7.84 21.74 -8.17
CA PHE A 128 8.08 20.49 -7.46
C PHE A 128 9.29 19.72 -8.03
N CYS A 129 9.35 19.56 -9.35
CA CYS A 129 10.46 18.89 -10.03
C CYS A 129 11.80 19.59 -9.77
N GLN A 130 11.82 20.93 -9.81
CA GLN A 130 13.01 21.74 -9.52
C GLN A 130 13.43 21.64 -8.04
N THR A 131 12.47 21.79 -7.11
CA THR A 131 12.73 21.76 -5.66
C THR A 131 13.32 20.42 -5.20
N TYR A 132 12.83 19.31 -5.75
CA TYR A 132 13.27 17.97 -5.37
C TYR A 132 14.25 17.33 -6.36
N ALA A 133 14.67 18.06 -7.40
CA ALA A 133 15.54 17.56 -8.47
C ALA A 133 15.04 16.25 -9.12
N LEU A 134 13.73 16.14 -9.34
CA LEU A 134 13.09 14.97 -9.94
C LEU A 134 12.71 15.23 -11.40
N PRO A 135 12.92 14.27 -12.32
CA PRO A 135 12.46 14.41 -13.69
C PRO A 135 10.95 14.18 -13.81
N PHE A 136 10.28 14.96 -14.66
CA PHE A 136 8.89 14.72 -14.99
C PHE A 136 8.73 13.53 -15.97
N VAL A 137 7.77 12.64 -15.68
CA VAL A 137 7.39 11.48 -16.49
C VAL A 137 5.87 11.46 -16.66
N SER A 138 5.36 11.31 -17.89
CA SER A 138 3.93 11.49 -18.21
C SER A 138 2.96 10.50 -17.57
N ASP A 139 3.45 9.38 -17.04
CA ASP A 139 2.63 8.28 -16.48
C ASP A 139 3.02 7.95 -15.03
N ASN A 140 3.49 8.95 -14.29
CA ASN A 140 3.85 8.82 -12.87
C ASN A 140 2.67 9.13 -11.92
N GLY A 141 1.45 9.29 -12.43
CA GLY A 141 0.24 9.55 -11.63
C GLY A 141 0.14 10.94 -11.01
N TRP A 142 1.18 11.79 -11.09
CA TRP A 142 1.23 13.08 -10.39
C TRP A 142 0.14 14.04 -10.88
N ILE A 143 -0.11 14.08 -12.18
CA ILE A 143 -1.16 14.92 -12.76
C ILE A 143 -2.54 14.46 -12.30
N SER A 144 -2.78 13.15 -12.22
CA SER A 144 -4.05 12.59 -11.77
C SER A 144 -4.31 12.94 -10.31
N ILE A 145 -3.27 12.87 -9.47
CA ILE A 145 -3.35 13.32 -8.08
C ILE A 145 -3.67 14.82 -8.00
N LEU A 146 -2.90 15.65 -8.71
CA LEU A 146 -3.04 17.10 -8.72
C LEU A 146 -4.43 17.54 -9.19
N SER A 147 -4.92 16.93 -10.28
CA SER A 147 -6.24 17.19 -10.85
C SER A 147 -7.35 16.79 -9.87
N THR A 148 -7.23 15.64 -9.22
CA THR A 148 -8.19 15.16 -8.21
C THR A 148 -8.23 16.09 -7.00
N LEU A 149 -7.07 16.47 -6.46
CA LEU A 149 -6.97 17.43 -5.37
C LEU A 149 -7.64 18.76 -5.74
N TYR A 150 -7.39 19.28 -6.95
CA TYR A 150 -8.01 20.52 -7.39
C TYR A 150 -9.54 20.43 -7.44
N VAL A 151 -10.09 19.36 -8.03
CA VAL A 151 -11.54 19.17 -8.17
C VAL A 151 -12.25 19.12 -6.82
N PHE A 152 -11.71 18.38 -5.84
CA PHE A 152 -12.37 18.18 -4.54
C PHE A 152 -12.06 19.27 -3.52
N LEU A 153 -10.96 20.01 -3.67
CA LEU A 153 -10.60 21.11 -2.76
C LEU A 153 -11.05 22.49 -3.26
N HIS A 154 -11.62 22.57 -4.46
CA HIS A 154 -12.08 23.82 -5.07
C HIS A 154 -13.09 24.57 -4.17
N PRO A 155 -12.93 25.89 -3.95
CA PRO A 155 -11.82 26.73 -4.39
C PRO A 155 -10.56 26.54 -3.55
N ILE A 156 -9.45 26.32 -4.24
CA ILE A 156 -8.09 26.23 -3.70
C ILE A 156 -7.18 27.13 -4.54
N ASP A 157 -6.24 27.83 -3.89
CA ASP A 157 -5.24 28.60 -4.61
C ASP A 157 -4.03 27.73 -5.00
N ARG A 158 -3.15 28.29 -5.82
CA ARG A 158 -2.01 27.57 -6.39
C ARG A 158 -0.99 27.13 -5.33
N GLU A 159 -0.75 27.97 -4.32
CA GLU A 159 0.22 27.67 -3.25
C GLU A 159 -0.30 26.56 -2.33
N ASP A 160 -1.55 26.64 -1.93
CA ASP A 160 -2.24 25.61 -1.16
C ASP A 160 -2.31 24.28 -1.92
N LEU A 161 -2.54 24.34 -3.24
CA LEU A 161 -2.56 23.15 -4.10
C LEU A 161 -1.17 22.48 -4.12
N TYR A 162 -0.10 23.25 -4.24
CA TYR A 162 1.27 22.74 -4.16
C TYR A 162 1.57 22.09 -2.82
N VAL A 163 1.17 22.72 -1.70
CA VAL A 163 1.36 22.15 -0.36
C VAL A 163 0.60 20.83 -0.21
N CYS A 164 -0.65 20.77 -0.67
CA CYS A 164 -1.45 19.54 -0.63
C CYS A 164 -0.83 18.44 -1.50
N PHE A 165 -0.43 18.76 -2.73
CA PHE A 165 0.24 17.81 -3.63
C PHE A 165 1.54 17.27 -3.04
N THR A 166 2.39 18.16 -2.52
CA THR A 166 3.66 17.80 -1.89
C THR A 166 3.46 16.93 -0.65
N SER A 167 2.46 17.24 0.17
CA SER A 167 2.07 16.43 1.32
C SER A 167 1.61 15.03 0.91
N VAL A 168 0.80 14.92 -0.15
CA VAL A 168 0.38 13.62 -0.69
C VAL A 168 1.59 12.82 -1.18
N TYR A 169 2.47 13.46 -1.96
CA TYR A 169 3.65 12.81 -2.49
C TYR A 169 4.53 12.21 -1.39
N HIS A 170 5.01 13.02 -0.45
CA HIS A 170 5.96 12.57 0.58
C HIS A 170 5.36 11.59 1.59
N ARG A 171 4.03 11.53 1.72
CA ARG A 171 3.37 10.65 2.70
C ARG A 171 2.85 9.36 2.11
N PHE A 172 2.45 9.35 0.84
CA PHE A 172 1.70 8.23 0.28
C PHE A 172 2.29 7.66 -1.01
N ILE A 173 3.26 8.33 -1.64
CA ILE A 173 3.91 7.84 -2.85
C ILE A 173 5.22 7.13 -2.48
N PRO A 174 5.37 5.83 -2.83
CA PRO A 174 6.64 5.14 -2.66
C PRO A 174 7.72 5.70 -3.59
N SER A 175 8.92 5.95 -3.10
CA SER A 175 10.05 6.54 -3.83
C SER A 175 11.20 5.56 -4.16
N GLY A 176 11.18 4.34 -3.60
CA GLY A 176 12.36 3.45 -3.51
C GLY A 176 12.51 2.27 -4.50
N THR A 177 11.81 2.20 -5.64
CA THR A 177 11.72 0.94 -6.44
C THR A 177 12.22 0.99 -7.89
N GLN A 178 13.06 1.95 -8.28
CA GLN A 178 13.33 2.23 -9.70
C GLN A 178 14.04 1.15 -10.53
N ASP A 179 14.73 0.15 -9.94
CA ASP A 179 15.72 -0.67 -10.68
C ASP A 179 15.48 -2.19 -10.76
N SER A 180 14.29 -2.71 -10.42
CA SER A 180 14.02 -4.16 -10.52
C SER A 180 13.51 -4.57 -11.92
N HIS A 181 14.41 -4.99 -12.81
CA HIS A 181 14.11 -5.46 -14.18
C HIS A 181 13.47 -6.85 -14.29
N LYS A 182 12.73 -7.31 -13.28
CA LYS A 182 11.97 -8.56 -13.33
C LYS A 182 10.50 -8.23 -13.14
N LEU A 183 9.57 -9.01 -13.69
CA LEU A 183 8.13 -8.72 -13.58
C LEU A 183 7.62 -8.90 -12.16
N ALA A 184 7.92 -7.89 -11.38
CA ALA A 184 7.56 -7.64 -10.02
C ALA A 184 6.27 -6.77 -10.00
N PRO A 185 5.73 -6.45 -8.81
CA PRO A 185 4.46 -5.75 -8.67
C PRO A 185 4.33 -4.45 -9.49
N GLU A 186 5.44 -3.83 -9.89
CA GLU A 186 5.49 -2.63 -10.71
C GLU A 186 4.78 -2.78 -12.05
N ALA A 187 4.78 -3.99 -12.63
CA ALA A 187 4.16 -4.22 -13.95
C ALA A 187 2.63 -4.00 -13.97
N TYR A 188 1.97 -4.18 -12.82
CA TYR A 188 0.51 -4.09 -12.71
C TYR A 188 0.03 -3.09 -11.63
N ALA A 189 0.76 -2.94 -10.53
CA ALA A 189 0.36 -2.10 -9.39
C ALA A 189 1.00 -0.71 -9.37
N LYS A 190 2.04 -0.44 -10.18
CA LYS A 190 2.70 0.88 -10.22
C LYS A 190 1.69 2.01 -10.45
N SER A 191 0.85 1.87 -11.48
CA SER A 191 -0.19 2.85 -11.79
C SER A 191 -1.21 3.05 -10.66
N TRP A 192 -1.40 2.06 -9.77
CA TRP A 192 -2.29 2.20 -8.63
C TRP A 192 -1.64 3.02 -7.53
N LEU A 193 -0.40 2.72 -7.17
CA LEU A 193 0.28 3.38 -6.06
C LEU A 193 0.70 4.81 -6.44
N ASP A 194 1.25 5.00 -7.65
CA ASP A 194 1.75 6.28 -8.13
C ASP A 194 0.66 7.35 -8.32
N SER A 195 -0.58 6.92 -8.56
CA SER A 195 -1.74 7.81 -8.72
C SER A 195 -2.66 7.84 -7.48
N LEU A 196 -2.30 7.16 -6.39
CA LEU A 196 -3.20 6.88 -5.26
C LEU A 196 -4.55 6.33 -5.74
N PHE A 197 -4.52 5.44 -6.73
CA PHE A 197 -5.67 4.80 -7.37
C PHE A 197 -6.60 5.76 -8.15
N ALA A 198 -6.19 7.02 -8.37
CA ALA A 198 -6.98 7.99 -9.14
C ALA A 198 -7.17 7.59 -10.60
N ASP A 199 -6.22 6.86 -11.19
CA ASP A 199 -6.30 6.42 -12.58
C ASP A 199 -7.19 5.18 -12.79
N CYS A 200 -7.61 4.51 -11.71
CA CYS A 200 -8.32 3.23 -11.79
C CYS A 200 -9.67 3.19 -11.07
N LEU A 201 -9.88 4.00 -10.03
CA LEU A 201 -11.16 4.08 -9.32
C LEU A 201 -12.16 4.96 -10.06
N SER A 202 -13.45 4.72 -9.81
CA SER A 202 -14.55 5.52 -10.35
C SER A 202 -14.69 6.86 -9.64
N ASP A 203 -15.35 7.84 -10.28
CA ASP A 203 -15.65 9.16 -9.71
C ASP A 203 -16.43 9.10 -8.37
N GLU A 204 -17.13 7.99 -8.11
CA GLU A 204 -17.87 7.76 -6.87
C GLU A 204 -16.99 7.11 -5.79
N ALA A 205 -16.19 6.10 -6.15
CA ALA A 205 -15.37 5.34 -5.20
C ALA A 205 -14.10 6.10 -4.78
N LEU A 206 -13.48 6.84 -5.71
CA LEU A 206 -12.24 7.57 -5.49
C LEU A 206 -12.30 8.55 -4.30
N PRO A 207 -13.28 9.48 -4.21
CA PRO A 207 -13.35 10.40 -3.09
C PRO A 207 -13.57 9.69 -1.75
N ALA A 208 -14.42 8.67 -1.71
CA ALA A 208 -14.65 7.89 -0.49
C ALA A 208 -13.40 7.10 -0.07
N PHE A 209 -12.63 6.58 -1.04
CA PHE A 209 -11.36 5.91 -0.80
C PHE A 209 -10.32 6.89 -0.22
N TRP A 210 -10.20 8.10 -0.79
CA TRP A 210 -9.29 9.13 -0.31
C TRP A 210 -9.68 9.73 1.04
N ASP A 211 -10.99 9.83 1.34
CA ASP A 211 -11.47 10.20 2.68
C ASP A 211 -10.83 9.29 3.73
N ILE A 212 -10.91 7.97 3.52
CA ILE A 212 -10.33 6.97 4.42
C ILE A 212 -8.81 7.00 4.39
N TYR A 213 -8.19 7.08 3.21
CA TYR A 213 -6.73 7.07 3.07
C TYR A 213 -6.10 8.24 3.86
N PHE A 214 -6.65 9.45 3.71
CA PHE A 214 -6.17 10.62 4.43
C PHE A 214 -6.53 10.62 5.92
N LEU A 215 -7.70 10.09 6.30
CA LEU A 215 -8.08 9.89 7.71
C LEU A 215 -7.19 8.88 8.44
N LEU A 216 -6.81 7.79 7.77
CA LEU A 216 -5.87 6.83 8.34
C LEU A 216 -4.50 7.48 8.48
N GLY A 217 -4.05 8.17 7.43
CA GLY A 217 -2.73 8.83 7.40
C GLY A 217 -1.57 7.84 7.34
N GLU A 218 -1.84 6.57 7.05
CA GLU A 218 -0.88 5.46 7.05
C GLU A 218 -0.41 5.16 5.61
N PRO A 219 0.89 5.30 5.29
CA PRO A 219 1.42 5.01 3.95
C PRO A 219 1.15 3.55 3.51
N LEU A 220 1.19 2.62 4.47
CA LEU A 220 1.00 1.18 4.27
C LEU A 220 -0.38 0.81 3.72
N PHE A 221 -1.41 1.64 3.95
CA PHE A 221 -2.79 1.31 3.59
C PHE A 221 -2.94 0.96 2.10
N GLY A 222 -2.41 1.78 1.19
CA GLY A 222 -2.51 1.51 -0.26
C GLY A 222 -1.83 0.21 -0.70
N MET A 223 -0.71 -0.17 -0.06
CA MET A 223 -0.05 -1.45 -0.33
C MET A 223 -0.87 -2.64 0.17
N LEU A 224 -1.52 -2.51 1.33
CA LEU A 224 -2.44 -3.53 1.85
C LEU A 224 -3.70 -3.64 1.01
N VAL A 225 -4.22 -2.53 0.47
CA VAL A 225 -5.33 -2.56 -0.49
C VAL A 225 -4.92 -3.32 -1.75
N ALA A 226 -3.75 -3.01 -2.32
CA ALA A 226 -3.22 -3.77 -3.45
C ALA A 226 -3.13 -5.26 -3.14
N LEU A 227 -2.63 -5.63 -1.96
CA LEU A 227 -2.61 -7.01 -1.51
C LEU A 227 -4.01 -7.63 -1.46
N VAL A 228 -4.98 -6.98 -0.84
CA VAL A 228 -6.34 -7.51 -0.71
C VAL A 228 -6.97 -7.77 -2.09
N LEU A 229 -6.76 -6.85 -3.04
CA LEU A 229 -7.22 -7.03 -4.43
C LEU A 229 -6.61 -8.27 -5.09
N LEU A 230 -5.32 -8.52 -4.86
CA LEU A 230 -4.62 -9.70 -5.36
C LEU A 230 -5.10 -10.99 -4.69
N VAL A 231 -5.29 -10.97 -3.37
CA VAL A 231 -5.78 -12.13 -2.61
C VAL A 231 -7.20 -12.51 -3.06
N ASN A 232 -8.06 -11.51 -3.28
CA ASN A 232 -9.44 -11.73 -3.72
C ASN A 232 -9.54 -12.27 -5.16
N SER A 233 -8.54 -11.98 -6.00
CA SER A 233 -8.48 -12.49 -7.39
C SER A 233 -7.65 -13.76 -7.55
N LYS A 234 -7.01 -14.23 -6.47
CA LYS A 234 -6.05 -15.35 -6.47
C LYS A 234 -6.59 -16.60 -7.15
N GLU A 235 -7.76 -17.08 -6.72
CA GLU A 235 -8.32 -18.35 -7.22
C GLU A 235 -8.60 -18.28 -8.72
N ARG A 236 -9.25 -17.20 -9.16
CA ARG A 236 -9.56 -16.95 -10.58
C ARG A 236 -8.31 -16.85 -11.44
N LEU A 237 -7.27 -16.19 -10.95
CA LEU A 237 -5.99 -16.04 -11.67
C LEU A 237 -5.25 -17.38 -11.76
N MET A 238 -5.27 -18.19 -10.68
CA MET A 238 -4.66 -19.52 -10.66
C MET A 238 -5.34 -20.51 -11.60
N GLU A 239 -6.68 -20.47 -11.70
CA GLU A 239 -7.42 -21.29 -12.65
C GLU A 239 -7.04 -20.97 -14.10
N LYS A 240 -6.97 -19.67 -14.44
CA LYS A 240 -6.55 -19.22 -15.78
C LYS A 240 -5.12 -19.64 -16.11
N GLU A 241 -4.20 -19.51 -15.17
CA GLU A 241 -2.81 -19.94 -15.37
C GLU A 241 -2.72 -21.46 -15.63
N MET A 242 -3.46 -22.26 -14.87
CA MET A 242 -3.46 -23.72 -15.07
C MET A 242 -3.99 -24.12 -16.45
N HIS A 243 -5.00 -23.41 -16.97
CA HIS A 243 -5.51 -23.63 -18.33
C HIS A 243 -4.46 -23.27 -19.39
N ILE A 244 -3.75 -22.16 -19.23
CA ILE A 244 -2.68 -21.74 -20.16
C ILE A 244 -1.53 -22.76 -20.17
N ASP A 245 -1.12 -23.25 -19.00
CA ASP A 245 -0.07 -24.27 -18.87
C ASP A 245 -0.46 -25.62 -19.51
N GLN A 246 -1.75 -25.97 -19.50
CA GLN A 246 -2.27 -27.17 -20.16
C GLN A 246 -2.29 -27.01 -21.68
N GLU A 247 -2.81 -25.90 -22.20
CA GLU A 247 -2.84 -25.62 -23.66
C GLU A 247 -1.42 -25.54 -24.25
N THR A 248 -0.46 -25.00 -23.50
CA THR A 248 0.95 -24.90 -23.92
C THR A 248 1.63 -26.27 -23.99
N LYS A 249 1.27 -27.21 -23.10
CA LYS A 249 1.81 -28.58 -23.09
C LYS A 249 1.21 -29.45 -24.20
N GLU A 250 -0.06 -29.24 -24.56
CA GLU A 250 -0.71 -29.98 -25.65
C GLU A 250 -0.24 -29.55 -27.04
N THR A 251 0.28 -28.33 -27.19
CA THR A 251 0.71 -27.76 -28.48
C THR A 251 2.18 -28.04 -28.84
N LEU A 252 3.00 -28.58 -27.93
CA LEU A 252 4.39 -29.02 -28.17
C LEU A 252 4.42 -30.50 -28.65
N PRO A 253 4.67 -30.80 -29.94
CA PRO A 253 4.73 -32.18 -30.41
C PRO A 253 6.06 -32.84 -30.01
N LEU A 254 6.00 -34.09 -29.54
CA LEU A 254 7.15 -34.95 -29.16
C LEU A 254 8.08 -35.37 -30.32
N ASN A 255 7.99 -34.77 -31.52
CA ASN A 255 8.76 -35.22 -32.67
C ASN A 255 9.85 -34.22 -33.08
N GLU A 256 11.10 -34.65 -32.90
CA GLU A 256 12.29 -34.06 -33.49
C GLU A 256 12.19 -34.16 -35.03
N ASN A 257 11.92 -33.03 -35.71
CA ASN A 257 12.54 -32.61 -36.99
C ASN A 257 11.85 -31.36 -37.58
N ASP A 258 12.66 -30.35 -37.92
CA ASP A 258 12.47 -29.12 -38.73
C ASP A 258 11.20 -28.23 -38.61
N HIS A 259 10.06 -28.70 -38.11
CA HIS A 259 8.87 -27.89 -37.81
C HIS A 259 8.92 -27.19 -36.44
N VAL A 260 9.91 -27.54 -35.62
CA VAL A 260 10.09 -27.08 -34.23
C VAL A 260 10.19 -25.56 -34.14
N LYS A 261 10.90 -24.90 -35.07
CA LYS A 261 11.10 -23.43 -35.03
C LYS A 261 9.85 -22.59 -35.32
N VAL A 262 8.83 -23.17 -35.95
CA VAL A 262 7.55 -22.48 -36.23
C VAL A 262 6.57 -22.75 -35.09
N ALA A 263 6.53 -23.98 -34.58
CA ALA A 263 5.73 -24.34 -33.40
C ALA A 263 6.21 -23.60 -32.14
N GLU A 264 7.52 -23.51 -31.90
CA GLU A 264 8.11 -22.75 -30.79
C GLU A 264 7.80 -21.25 -30.88
N ARG A 265 7.87 -20.66 -32.08
CA ARG A 265 7.50 -19.25 -32.29
C ARG A 265 6.02 -19.02 -32.03
N ASN A 266 5.14 -19.90 -32.52
CA ASN A 266 3.70 -19.77 -32.30
C ASN A 266 3.35 -19.96 -30.81
N ALA A 267 3.97 -20.91 -30.11
CA ALA A 267 3.81 -21.11 -28.67
C ALA A 267 4.33 -19.91 -27.85
N THR A 268 5.42 -19.29 -28.27
CA THR A 268 5.96 -18.07 -27.64
C THR A 268 5.01 -16.88 -27.82
N ILE A 269 4.39 -16.75 -29.01
CA ILE A 269 3.41 -15.70 -29.31
C ILE A 269 2.14 -15.90 -28.46
N THR A 270 1.59 -17.11 -28.41
CA THR A 270 0.37 -17.40 -27.61
C THR A 270 0.60 -17.21 -26.11
N PHE A 271 1.78 -17.58 -25.59
CA PHE A 271 2.14 -17.34 -24.19
C PHE A 271 2.22 -15.84 -23.87
N SER A 272 2.80 -15.04 -24.78
CA SER A 272 2.87 -13.59 -24.63
C SER A 272 1.48 -12.93 -24.64
N GLU A 273 0.56 -13.41 -25.46
CA GLU A 273 -0.82 -12.91 -25.53
C GLU A 273 -1.61 -13.23 -24.25
N ALA A 274 -1.57 -14.49 -23.78
CA ALA A 274 -2.25 -14.90 -22.54
C ALA A 274 -1.72 -14.15 -21.30
N ARG A 275 -0.41 -13.93 -21.26
CA ARG A 275 0.23 -13.08 -20.25
C ARG A 275 -0.25 -11.64 -20.28
N ASN A 276 -0.37 -11.05 -21.47
CA ASN A 276 -0.88 -9.69 -21.60
C ASN A 276 -2.34 -9.60 -21.15
N GLU A 277 -3.15 -10.63 -21.40
CA GLU A 277 -4.52 -10.72 -20.88
C GLU A 277 -4.54 -10.71 -19.34
N ILE A 278 -3.72 -11.54 -18.69
CA ILE A 278 -3.58 -11.56 -17.23
C ILE A 278 -3.13 -10.18 -16.71
N LEU A 279 -2.16 -9.53 -17.36
CA LEU A 279 -1.70 -8.20 -16.97
C LEU A 279 -2.80 -7.13 -17.10
N VAL A 280 -3.63 -7.20 -18.14
CA VAL A 280 -4.78 -6.30 -18.32
C VAL A 280 -5.82 -6.54 -17.22
N GLU A 281 -6.11 -7.79 -16.89
CA GLU A 281 -7.02 -8.16 -15.81
C GLU A 281 -6.49 -7.66 -14.46
N LEU A 282 -5.21 -7.92 -14.16
CA LEU A 282 -4.54 -7.45 -12.95
C LEU A 282 -4.69 -5.93 -12.83
N ARG A 283 -4.25 -5.16 -13.83
CA ARG A 283 -4.36 -3.69 -13.85
C ARG A 283 -5.79 -3.18 -13.65
N GLY A 284 -6.79 -3.99 -14.03
CA GLY A 284 -8.21 -3.69 -13.88
C GLY A 284 -8.82 -4.03 -12.51
N LEU A 285 -8.09 -4.69 -11.60
CA LEU A 285 -8.63 -5.15 -10.31
C LEU A 285 -9.25 -4.05 -9.44
N PRO A 286 -8.74 -2.81 -9.38
CA PRO A 286 -9.38 -1.77 -8.56
C PRO A 286 -10.70 -1.25 -9.12
N LYS A 287 -10.93 -1.34 -10.44
CA LYS A 287 -12.06 -0.70 -11.14
C LYS A 287 -13.46 -1.03 -10.58
N PRO A 288 -13.75 -2.28 -10.15
CA PRO A 288 -15.07 -2.64 -9.63
C PRO A 288 -15.37 -2.12 -8.21
N MET A 289 -14.40 -1.53 -7.52
CA MET A 289 -14.54 -1.07 -6.13
C MET A 289 -15.65 -0.02 -6.00
N ARG A 290 -16.51 -0.21 -5.01
CA ARG A 290 -17.62 0.70 -4.68
C ARG A 290 -17.41 1.34 -3.31
N PRO A 291 -18.02 2.51 -3.03
CA PRO A 291 -17.99 3.12 -1.69
C PRO A 291 -18.46 2.18 -0.57
N SER A 292 -19.41 1.28 -0.85
CA SER A 292 -19.92 0.29 0.11
C SER A 292 -18.88 -0.73 0.56
N ASP A 293 -17.86 -0.98 -0.26
CA ASP A 293 -16.86 -2.02 -0.01
C ASP A 293 -15.77 -1.53 0.94
N LEU A 294 -15.66 -0.22 1.13
CA LEU A 294 -14.53 0.42 1.80
C LEU A 294 -14.47 0.10 3.29
N LEU A 295 -15.61 -0.05 3.97
CA LEU A 295 -15.63 -0.39 5.39
C LEU A 295 -15.05 -1.79 5.63
N ALA A 296 -15.49 -2.78 4.84
CA ALA A 296 -14.92 -4.12 4.87
C ALA A 296 -13.44 -4.13 4.47
N LEU A 297 -13.06 -3.31 3.47
CA LEU A 297 -11.67 -3.16 3.05
C LEU A 297 -10.79 -2.63 4.19
N VAL A 298 -11.26 -1.65 4.96
CA VAL A 298 -10.56 -1.11 6.13
C VAL A 298 -10.39 -2.18 7.22
N GLU A 299 -11.41 -2.98 7.49
CA GLU A 299 -11.33 -4.07 8.47
C GLU A 299 -10.31 -5.13 8.05
N ILE A 300 -10.35 -5.56 6.79
CA ILE A 300 -9.43 -6.56 6.24
C ILE A 300 -7.99 -6.03 6.27
N THR A 301 -7.75 -4.81 5.77
CA THR A 301 -6.42 -4.19 5.78
C THR A 301 -5.90 -3.97 7.20
N ARG A 302 -6.75 -3.59 8.15
CA ARG A 302 -6.37 -3.52 9.57
C ARG A 302 -5.95 -4.89 10.10
N ALA A 303 -6.68 -5.95 9.78
CA ALA A 303 -6.31 -7.32 10.16
C ALA A 303 -4.96 -7.76 9.56
N TYR A 304 -4.66 -7.39 8.29
CA TYR A 304 -3.35 -7.63 7.69
C TYR A 304 -2.24 -6.80 8.36
N SER A 305 -2.52 -5.53 8.69
CA SER A 305 -1.59 -4.66 9.39
C SER A 305 -1.19 -5.24 10.75
N HIS A 306 -2.15 -5.70 11.55
CA HIS A 306 -1.87 -6.36 12.85
C HIS A 306 -1.07 -7.65 12.71
N LYS A 307 -1.17 -8.35 11.57
CA LYS A 307 -0.39 -9.56 11.27
C LYS A 307 0.94 -9.27 10.56
N THR A 308 1.30 -8.00 10.37
CA THR A 308 2.57 -7.58 9.76
C THR A 308 3.58 -7.26 10.86
N PRO A 309 4.81 -7.80 10.82
CA PRO A 309 5.84 -7.51 11.82
C PRO A 309 6.18 -6.03 11.93
N SER A 310 6.50 -5.55 13.12
CA SER A 310 6.90 -4.15 13.35
C SER A 310 8.16 -3.75 12.58
N SER A 311 9.04 -4.71 12.25
CA SER A 311 10.21 -4.52 11.40
C SER A 311 9.85 -3.99 10.02
N PHE A 312 8.65 -4.33 9.50
CA PHE A 312 8.16 -3.72 8.27
C PHE A 312 8.01 -2.21 8.45
N ASN A 313 7.40 -1.78 9.56
CA ASN A 313 7.14 -0.38 9.83
C ASN A 313 8.40 0.40 10.19
N THR A 314 9.37 -0.21 10.89
CA THR A 314 10.58 0.48 11.34
C THR A 314 11.71 0.45 10.32
N SER A 315 11.79 -0.56 9.45
CA SER A 315 12.86 -0.71 8.47
C SER A 315 12.42 -0.44 7.04
N TYR A 316 11.24 -0.95 6.61
CA TYR A 316 10.81 -0.88 5.22
C TYR A 316 10.02 0.40 4.91
N LEU A 317 9.12 0.85 5.78
CA LEU A 317 8.36 2.09 5.52
C LEU A 317 9.26 3.34 5.37
N PRO A 318 10.28 3.57 6.22
CA PRO A 318 11.18 4.71 6.03
C PRO A 318 12.00 4.59 4.75
N PHE A 319 12.32 3.37 4.32
CA PHE A 319 12.99 3.13 3.05
C PHE A 319 12.07 3.41 1.84
N LEU A 320 10.81 2.98 1.91
CA LEU A 320 9.87 3.09 0.80
C LEU A 320 9.26 4.49 0.65
N PHE A 321 8.98 5.18 1.75
CA PHE A 321 8.26 6.48 1.77
C PHE A 321 9.08 7.62 2.39
N GLY A 322 10.24 7.32 2.97
CA GLY A 322 11.09 8.35 3.55
C GLY A 322 11.98 9.02 2.52
N ALA A 323 12.72 10.04 2.99
CA ALA A 323 13.75 10.67 2.18
C ALA A 323 14.90 9.67 1.95
N PRO A 324 15.39 9.53 0.71
CA PRO A 324 16.52 8.66 0.43
C PRO A 324 17.74 9.14 1.24
N SER A 325 18.20 8.33 2.18
CA SER A 325 19.45 8.58 2.89
C SER A 325 20.61 7.96 2.11
N PRO A 326 21.81 8.57 2.08
CA PRO A 326 22.96 7.96 1.41
C PRO A 326 23.37 6.61 2.03
N ASP A 327 22.95 6.35 3.27
CA ASP A 327 23.12 5.08 3.98
C ASP A 327 21.93 4.11 3.81
N SER A 328 20.97 4.43 2.93
CA SER A 328 19.76 3.62 2.77
C SER A 328 20.11 2.23 2.26
N ASP A 329 19.77 1.25 3.09
CA ASP A 329 20.12 -0.14 2.98
C ASP A 329 19.42 -0.84 1.80
N ASN A 330 19.97 -0.67 0.59
CA ASN A 330 19.53 -1.40 -0.62
C ASN A 330 19.50 -2.93 -0.43
N HIS A 331 20.21 -3.45 0.59
CA HIS A 331 20.24 -4.86 0.94
C HIS A 331 18.91 -5.41 1.48
N LEU A 332 17.96 -4.56 1.89
CA LEU A 332 16.64 -5.01 2.38
C LEU A 332 15.77 -5.62 1.27
N LEU A 333 15.97 -5.15 0.03
CA LEU A 333 15.21 -5.58 -1.14
C LEU A 333 16.09 -6.32 -2.16
N ASP A 334 17.36 -5.94 -2.30
CA ASP A 334 18.27 -6.59 -3.24
C ASP A 334 18.69 -7.98 -2.75
N GLY A 335 18.38 -9.02 -3.53
CA GLY A 335 18.66 -10.41 -3.20
C GLY A 335 17.83 -11.01 -2.08
N ALA A 336 16.90 -10.26 -1.47
CA ALA A 336 16.01 -10.76 -0.44
C ALA A 336 14.97 -11.73 -1.06
N LEU A 337 14.87 -12.94 -0.53
CA LEU A 337 13.87 -13.93 -0.96
C LEU A 337 12.57 -13.83 -0.14
N SER A 338 12.61 -13.07 0.96
CA SER A 338 11.53 -12.92 1.91
C SER A 338 11.75 -11.70 2.80
N LEU A 339 10.73 -11.35 3.59
CA LEU A 339 10.81 -10.24 4.54
C LEU A 339 11.87 -10.51 5.61
N LEU A 340 12.76 -9.55 5.84
CA LEU A 340 13.73 -9.57 6.93
C LEU A 340 13.12 -8.96 8.19
N ILE A 341 13.43 -9.52 9.35
CA ILE A 341 12.91 -9.09 10.64
C ILE A 341 14.07 -8.83 11.58
N SER A 342 13.94 -7.78 12.39
CA SER A 342 14.91 -7.46 13.43
C SER A 342 14.88 -8.48 14.56
N VAL A 343 16.04 -8.72 15.15
CA VAL A 343 16.14 -9.53 16.38
C VAL A 343 15.27 -8.93 17.50
N GLU A 344 15.11 -7.61 17.54
CA GLU A 344 14.29 -6.93 18.56
C GLU A 344 12.81 -7.32 18.49
N ASP A 345 12.23 -7.42 17.29
CA ASP A 345 10.86 -7.91 17.08
C ASP A 345 10.67 -9.34 17.59
N VAL A 346 11.66 -10.19 17.31
CA VAL A 346 11.66 -11.58 17.76
C VAL A 346 11.70 -11.63 19.29
N LEU A 347 12.64 -10.92 19.91
CA LEU A 347 12.83 -10.95 21.36
C LEU A 347 11.64 -10.33 22.11
N SER A 348 11.12 -9.20 21.64
CA SER A 348 9.96 -8.54 22.24
C SER A 348 8.72 -9.44 22.24
N SER A 349 8.44 -10.13 21.13
CA SER A 349 7.33 -11.10 21.05
C SER A 349 7.47 -12.27 22.06
N GLN A 350 8.70 -12.73 22.31
CA GLN A 350 8.97 -13.85 23.20
C GLN A 350 8.88 -13.44 24.67
N VAL A 351 9.27 -12.21 25.01
CA VAL A 351 9.10 -11.65 26.36
C VAL A 351 7.63 -11.55 26.73
N SER A 352 6.77 -11.08 25.82
CA SER A 352 5.32 -11.03 26.05
C SER A 352 4.73 -12.42 26.33
N CYS A 353 5.18 -13.45 25.59
CA CYS A 353 4.74 -14.84 25.83
C CYS A 353 5.22 -15.40 27.18
N ARG A 354 6.43 -15.04 27.64
CA ARG A 354 6.98 -15.50 28.93
C ARG A 354 6.30 -14.87 30.15
N ARG A 355 5.79 -13.64 30.05
CA ARG A 355 5.06 -12.97 31.15
C ARG A 355 3.74 -13.66 31.47
N LEU A 356 3.02 -14.15 30.46
CA LEU A 356 1.77 -14.92 30.63
C LEU A 356 1.98 -16.25 31.36
N HIS A 357 3.15 -16.87 31.22
CA HIS A 357 3.45 -18.18 31.82
C HIS A 357 4.10 -18.10 33.22
N ARG A 358 4.42 -16.90 33.72
CA ARG A 358 5.14 -16.71 34.99
C ARG A 358 4.32 -16.08 36.12
N SER A 359 3.03 -15.85 35.91
CA SER A 359 2.13 -15.41 36.97
C SER A 359 2.12 -16.47 38.10
N PRO A 360 2.44 -16.10 39.35
CA PRO A 360 2.30 -17.02 40.48
C PRO A 360 0.82 -17.39 40.65
N PRO A 361 0.48 -18.63 41.05
CA PRO A 361 -0.90 -19.12 41.10
C PRO A 361 -1.77 -18.51 42.23
N ASN A 362 -1.41 -17.37 42.81
CA ASN A 362 -2.07 -16.80 43.99
C ASN A 362 -2.17 -15.26 43.97
N LEU A 363 -2.57 -14.68 42.84
CA LEU A 363 -3.28 -13.40 42.85
C LEU A 363 -4.27 -13.43 41.69
N ASP A 364 -5.56 -13.43 42.03
CA ASP A 364 -6.66 -13.19 41.11
C ASP A 364 -6.56 -11.74 40.61
N ILE A 365 -5.64 -11.51 39.68
CA ILE A 365 -5.71 -10.40 38.75
C ILE A 365 -6.35 -11.01 37.52
N GLU A 366 -7.62 -10.69 37.29
CA GLU A 366 -8.26 -10.86 36.00
C GLU A 366 -7.42 -10.07 34.98
N ILE A 367 -6.46 -10.75 34.33
CA ILE A 367 -5.72 -10.17 33.21
C ILE A 367 -6.69 -10.21 32.04
N GLU A 368 -7.35 -9.08 31.82
CA GLU A 368 -8.06 -8.78 30.59
C GLU A 368 -7.11 -9.00 29.39
N GLY A 369 -7.51 -9.89 28.49
CA GLY A 369 -7.01 -9.97 27.12
C GLY A 369 -5.77 -10.82 26.91
N GLU A 370 -5.94 -11.98 26.26
CA GLU A 370 -4.98 -12.33 25.20
C GLU A 370 -4.92 -11.11 24.26
N GLU A 371 -3.75 -10.57 23.94
CA GLU A 371 -3.61 -9.64 22.82
C GLU A 371 -3.92 -10.41 21.53
N GLU A 372 -5.22 -10.56 21.24
CA GLU A 372 -5.80 -11.13 20.03
C GLU A 372 -5.33 -10.28 18.83
N GLY A 373 -4.11 -10.53 18.36
CA GLY A 373 -3.52 -9.77 17.27
C GLY A 373 -2.00 -9.64 17.28
N ALA A 374 -1.31 -9.97 18.37
CA ALA A 374 0.15 -9.83 18.41
C ALA A 374 0.86 -10.87 17.51
N VAL A 375 1.82 -10.40 16.71
CA VAL A 375 2.66 -11.26 15.85
C VAL A 375 3.57 -12.13 16.71
N ARG A 376 3.50 -13.45 16.51
CA ARG A 376 4.34 -14.44 17.20
C ARG A 376 5.28 -15.12 16.22
N PHE A 377 6.52 -15.33 16.64
CA PHE A 377 7.55 -15.96 15.81
C PHE A 377 7.90 -17.35 16.32
N PHE A 378 7.94 -18.31 15.40
CA PHE A 378 8.56 -19.59 15.62
C PHE A 378 9.97 -19.55 15.02
N LEU A 379 10.97 -19.65 15.88
CA LEU A 379 12.36 -19.58 15.44
C LEU A 379 12.82 -20.94 14.96
N VAL A 380 13.44 -20.98 13.79
CA VAL A 380 14.07 -22.16 13.22
C VAL A 380 15.55 -21.84 12.99
N ASP A 381 16.42 -22.53 13.70
CA ASP A 381 17.87 -22.41 13.49
C ASP A 381 18.30 -23.37 12.38
N CYS A 382 18.79 -22.82 11.27
CA CYS A 382 19.20 -23.57 10.08
C CYS A 382 20.72 -23.66 9.93
N ARG A 383 21.49 -23.17 10.92
CA ARG A 383 22.96 -23.23 10.89
C ARG A 383 23.46 -24.67 11.04
N PRO A 384 24.71 -24.98 10.67
CA PRO A 384 25.29 -26.30 10.91
C PRO A 384 25.26 -26.71 12.38
N ALA A 385 25.18 -28.02 12.65
CA ALA A 385 25.06 -28.58 14.00
C ALA A 385 26.14 -28.08 14.96
N GLU A 386 27.38 -27.93 14.50
CA GLU A 386 28.48 -27.41 15.30
C GLU A 386 28.20 -26.00 15.83
N GLN A 387 27.63 -25.12 15.01
CA GLN A 387 27.30 -23.74 15.38
C GLN A 387 26.09 -23.67 16.31
N TYR A 388 25.09 -24.51 16.07
CA TYR A 388 23.93 -24.63 16.95
C TYR A 388 24.35 -25.11 18.35
N ASN A 389 25.18 -26.15 18.41
CA ASN A 389 25.67 -26.72 19.66
C ASN A 389 26.66 -25.80 20.41
N ALA A 390 27.38 -24.92 19.70
CA ALA A 390 28.22 -23.90 20.30
C ALA A 390 27.41 -22.80 21.02
N GLY A 391 26.16 -22.59 20.63
CA GLY A 391 25.23 -21.64 21.26
C GLY A 391 24.06 -21.29 20.35
N HIS A 392 22.85 -21.32 20.89
CA HIS A 392 21.60 -21.04 20.18
C HIS A 392 20.58 -20.36 21.09
N LEU A 393 19.54 -19.80 20.47
CA LEU A 393 18.38 -19.29 21.19
C LEU A 393 17.57 -20.46 21.74
N GLU A 394 17.29 -20.46 23.04
CA GLU A 394 16.60 -21.55 23.76
C GLU A 394 15.24 -21.94 23.14
N THR A 395 14.57 -20.98 22.51
CA THR A 395 13.24 -21.15 21.90
C THR A 395 13.30 -21.56 20.43
N ALA A 396 14.49 -21.69 19.84
CA ALA A 396 14.67 -22.05 18.43
C ALA A 396 14.60 -23.56 18.21
N PHE A 397 13.87 -23.96 17.18
CA PHE A 397 13.85 -25.33 16.67
C PHE A 397 15.02 -25.52 15.72
N TYR A 398 15.88 -26.48 16.01
CA TYR A 398 16.98 -26.83 15.11
C TYR A 398 16.45 -27.58 13.89
N LEU A 399 16.77 -27.09 12.69
CA LEU A 399 16.53 -27.77 11.43
C LEU A 399 17.85 -27.97 10.69
N ASP A 400 18.31 -29.20 10.63
CA ASP A 400 19.53 -29.55 9.91
C ASP A 400 19.32 -29.47 8.40
N THR A 401 19.90 -28.46 7.76
CA THR A 401 19.76 -28.22 6.33
C THR A 401 20.69 -29.09 5.48
N GLU A 402 21.72 -29.71 6.05
CA GLU A 402 22.58 -30.66 5.33
C GLU A 402 21.79 -31.93 4.95
N LEU A 403 20.79 -32.30 5.77
CA LEU A 403 19.85 -33.38 5.47
C LEU A 403 19.08 -33.14 4.16
N MET A 404 18.88 -31.90 3.73
CA MET A 404 18.18 -31.59 2.48
C MET A 404 18.88 -32.22 1.26
N LEU A 405 20.21 -32.31 1.28
CA LEU A 405 21.01 -32.90 0.20
C LEU A 405 21.44 -34.33 0.51
N THR A 406 21.69 -34.65 1.78
CA THR A 406 22.26 -35.94 2.20
C THR A 406 21.20 -37.01 2.51
N ASN A 407 20.09 -36.63 3.14
CA ASN A 407 18.99 -37.54 3.50
C ASN A 407 17.61 -36.84 3.46
N PRO A 408 17.03 -36.64 2.26
CA PRO A 408 15.80 -35.87 2.08
C PRO A 408 14.59 -36.42 2.85
N SER A 409 14.51 -37.73 3.07
CA SER A 409 13.43 -38.34 3.86
C SER A 409 13.44 -37.89 5.32
N GLU A 410 14.62 -37.81 5.93
CA GLU A 410 14.77 -37.38 7.33
C GLU A 410 14.55 -35.87 7.46
N PHE A 411 15.03 -35.09 6.48
CA PHE A 411 14.73 -33.66 6.39
C PHE A 411 13.21 -33.41 6.35
N ASN A 412 12.47 -34.14 5.52
CA ASN A 412 11.01 -33.99 5.41
C ASN A 412 10.29 -34.33 6.72
N ILE A 413 10.76 -35.32 7.49
CA ILE A 413 10.19 -35.63 8.81
C ILE A 413 10.43 -34.47 9.78
N SER A 414 11.64 -33.92 9.82
CA SER A 414 11.99 -32.76 10.65
C SER A 414 11.15 -31.53 10.29
N VAL A 415 10.93 -31.30 9.00
CA VAL A 415 10.03 -30.25 8.49
C VAL A 415 8.58 -30.52 8.91
N GLN A 416 8.09 -31.76 8.83
CA GLN A 416 6.73 -32.10 9.27
C GLN A 416 6.54 -31.83 10.77
N VAL A 417 7.52 -32.18 11.61
CA VAL A 417 7.51 -31.87 13.04
C VAL A 417 7.48 -30.37 13.29
N CYS A 418 8.23 -29.59 12.49
CA CYS A 418 8.19 -28.13 12.51
C CYS A 418 6.78 -27.59 12.18
N HIS A 419 6.06 -28.20 11.23
CA HIS A 419 4.70 -27.80 10.83
C HIS A 419 3.59 -28.19 11.81
N LEU A 420 3.83 -29.06 12.80
CA LEU A 420 2.85 -29.41 13.84
C LEU A 420 2.59 -28.26 14.84
N ARG A 421 3.31 -27.14 14.72
CA ARG A 421 3.13 -25.94 15.54
C ARG A 421 1.96 -25.08 15.03
N PRO A 422 1.37 -24.22 15.88
CA PRO A 422 0.16 -23.49 15.52
C PRO A 422 0.38 -22.63 14.28
N SER A 423 -0.56 -22.68 13.33
CA SER A 423 -0.55 -21.93 12.07
C SER A 423 -0.57 -20.40 12.24
N SER A 424 -0.81 -19.89 13.45
CA SER A 424 -0.71 -18.47 13.80
C SER A 424 0.72 -17.99 14.05
N TRP A 425 1.72 -18.86 14.01
CA TRP A 425 3.13 -18.52 14.25
C TRP A 425 3.85 -18.31 12.93
N MET A 426 4.72 -17.32 12.91
CA MET A 426 5.47 -16.92 11.73
C MET A 426 6.89 -17.48 11.81
N PHE A 427 7.32 -18.23 10.80
CA PHE A 427 8.58 -18.97 10.87
C PHE A 427 9.76 -18.09 10.45
N VAL A 428 10.75 -17.95 11.32
CA VAL A 428 11.98 -17.19 11.08
C VAL A 428 13.11 -18.17 10.90
N LEU A 429 13.80 -18.13 9.75
CA LEU A 429 14.97 -18.96 9.49
C LEU A 429 16.23 -18.18 9.85
N SER A 430 17.00 -18.62 10.84
CA SER A 430 18.30 -18.02 11.08
C SER A 430 19.32 -18.54 10.07
N ASN A 431 19.91 -17.63 9.30
CA ASN A 431 21.11 -17.91 8.53
C ASN A 431 22.14 -16.83 8.87
N ILE A 432 22.78 -16.94 10.04
CA ILE A 432 23.85 -16.02 10.50
C ILE A 432 25.17 -16.34 9.77
N GLY A 433 25.08 -16.74 8.50
CA GLY A 433 26.19 -17.08 7.61
C GLY A 433 26.62 -15.95 6.68
N LEU A 434 26.03 -14.76 6.77
CA LEU A 434 26.63 -13.54 6.24
C LEU A 434 27.64 -13.06 7.29
N LYS A 435 28.92 -13.03 6.89
CA LYS A 435 30.06 -12.58 7.72
C LYS A 435 29.66 -11.44 8.65
N TYR A 436 29.97 -11.61 9.94
CA TYR A 436 30.05 -10.55 10.94
C TYR A 436 30.55 -9.24 10.32
N SER A 437 29.63 -8.34 10.01
CA SER A 437 29.87 -6.90 10.01
C SER A 437 29.16 -6.39 11.27
N PRO A 438 29.80 -5.65 12.18
CA PRO A 438 29.28 -5.37 13.52
C PRO A 438 28.04 -4.45 13.55
N ALA A 439 27.35 -4.26 12.44
CA ALA A 439 26.33 -3.23 12.27
C ALA A 439 24.88 -3.74 12.10
N TYR A 440 24.59 -5.02 11.81
CA TYR A 440 23.22 -5.43 11.46
C TYR A 440 22.78 -6.81 12.01
N SER A 441 21.61 -6.82 12.65
CA SER A 441 20.97 -7.95 13.35
C SER A 441 19.57 -8.26 12.74
N LEU A 442 19.53 -8.63 11.46
CA LEU A 442 18.30 -8.98 10.73
C LEU A 442 18.27 -10.48 10.41
N ILE A 443 17.09 -11.12 10.51
CA ILE A 443 16.87 -12.55 10.25
C ILE A 443 15.74 -12.74 9.21
N PRO A 444 15.89 -13.59 8.18
CA PRO A 444 14.85 -13.81 7.18
C PRO A 444 13.64 -14.61 7.70
N LEU A 445 12.44 -14.18 7.32
CA LEU A 445 11.19 -14.89 7.56
C LEU A 445 10.84 -15.82 6.41
N THR A 446 10.42 -17.06 6.63
CA THR A 446 9.78 -17.86 5.56
C THR A 446 8.53 -18.56 6.07
N PHE A 447 7.37 -18.26 5.47
CA PHE A 447 6.08 -18.97 5.58
C PHE A 447 5.42 -19.06 6.97
N CYS A 448 4.29 -18.36 7.18
CA CYS A 448 2.95 -18.96 7.39
C CYS A 448 1.90 -17.84 7.53
N SER A 449 1.46 -17.29 6.39
CA SER A 449 0.12 -16.73 6.20
C SER A 449 -0.18 -16.92 4.71
N VAL A 450 -1.13 -17.79 4.42
CA VAL A 450 -1.39 -18.48 3.13
C VAL A 450 -1.80 -17.54 1.97
N SER A 451 -1.76 -16.23 2.17
CA SER A 451 -2.15 -15.24 1.16
C SER A 451 -1.02 -14.34 0.65
N LEU A 452 0.03 -14.07 1.45
CA LEU A 452 1.04 -13.04 1.11
C LEU A 452 2.23 -13.59 0.28
N HIS A 453 2.70 -14.80 0.59
CA HIS A 453 3.97 -15.29 0.05
C HIS A 453 3.83 -16.10 -1.25
N LEU A 454 2.70 -16.79 -1.47
CA LEU A 454 2.44 -17.48 -2.74
C LEU A 454 2.25 -16.49 -3.90
N PHE A 455 1.57 -15.36 -3.66
CA PHE A 455 1.20 -14.44 -4.73
C PHE A 455 2.38 -13.53 -5.17
N CYS A 456 3.08 -12.90 -4.21
CA CYS A 456 4.08 -11.87 -4.56
C CYS A 456 5.49 -12.40 -4.93
N HIS A 457 5.90 -13.59 -4.48
CA HIS A 457 7.31 -14.02 -4.63
C HIS A 457 7.55 -15.37 -5.31
N LYS A 458 6.56 -16.28 -5.35
CA LYS A 458 6.75 -17.61 -5.99
C LYS A 458 5.99 -17.79 -7.31
N PHE A 459 4.81 -17.21 -7.47
CA PHE A 459 3.94 -17.57 -8.61
C PHE A 459 4.04 -16.56 -9.75
N LEU A 460 3.63 -15.30 -9.52
CA LEU A 460 3.62 -14.28 -10.57
C LEU A 460 5.00 -14.01 -11.20
N PRO A 461 6.10 -13.92 -10.43
CA PRO A 461 7.42 -13.73 -11.02
C PRO A 461 7.91 -14.97 -11.80
N SER A 462 7.44 -16.19 -11.51
CA SER A 462 7.91 -17.40 -12.20
C SER A 462 7.24 -17.64 -13.54
N PHE A 463 5.96 -17.26 -13.65
CA PHE A 463 5.18 -17.25 -14.90
C PHE A 463 5.53 -16.03 -15.76
N LEU A 464 5.86 -14.90 -15.13
CA LEU A 464 6.25 -13.70 -15.85
C LEU A 464 7.77 -13.60 -16.13
N ALA A 465 8.66 -14.28 -15.42
CA ALA A 465 10.10 -14.27 -15.76
C ALA A 465 10.51 -15.30 -16.82
N LYS A 466 9.62 -16.23 -17.17
CA LYS A 466 9.71 -17.08 -18.36
C LYS A 466 8.97 -16.42 -19.53
#